data_AF-A0A424PW34-F1
#
_entry.id   AF-A0A424PW34-F1
#
_cell.length_a   1.000
_cell.length_b   1.000
_cell.length_c   1.000
_cell.angle_alpha   90.00
_cell.angle_beta   90.00
_cell.angle_gamma   90.00
#
_symmetry.space_group_name_H-M   'P 1'
#
loop_
_entity.id
_entity.type
_entity.pdbx_description
1 polymer ?
#
loop_
_entity_poly.entity_id
_entity_poly.type
_entity_poly.pdbx_seq_one_letter_code
_entity_poly.pdbx_strand_id
1 'polypeptide(L)'
;MSKENYRMSEPELRSIEMLQSVAKDTPAVEMVTLTHESIKVRLQGESHRWYCIESNFQGINEFSIPHHPEWSIAVKAGRWQNDVINESEYSVNLCLHSKNQSLPIGDRIVSLVLALFNDIKTALKIPMLAQFIVCKRPMLKDIVIFQDTMIVTQDMVEGEWDYPEEWDDEEMEDADEEMHESADEMYALQQAWEEEMRDLELAQQEQEEAEEKKQEKEQQIIDYWEIMEDKLLDK
;
A
#
# COMPACT_ATOMS: atom_id res chain seq x y z
N MET A 1 31.19 27.41 13.25
CA MET A 1 29.93 26.64 13.24
C MET A 1 29.77 26.09 11.84
N SER A 2 30.32 24.89 11.63
CA SER A 2 30.30 24.17 10.37
C SER A 2 28.86 23.78 10.05
N LYS A 3 28.36 24.24 8.89
CA LYS A 3 27.15 23.67 8.29
C LYS A 3 27.46 22.20 8.04
N GLU A 4 26.94 21.32 8.87
CA GLU A 4 26.90 19.90 8.53
C GLU A 4 26.21 19.79 7.18
N ASN A 5 26.84 19.06 6.25
CA ASN A 5 26.33 18.83 4.92
C ASN A 5 25.01 18.05 5.02
N TYR A 6 23.91 18.76 5.21
CA TYR A 6 22.59 18.18 5.17
C TYR A 6 22.32 17.75 3.73
N ARG A 7 22.09 16.45 3.54
CA ARG A 7 22.07 15.82 2.21
C ARG A 7 20.79 16.15 1.41
N MET A 8 19.70 16.51 2.07
CA MET A 8 18.49 16.98 1.40
C MET A 8 18.58 18.48 1.11
N SER A 9 18.11 18.86 -0.07
CA SER A 9 17.94 20.25 -0.49
C SER A 9 16.81 20.96 0.27
N GLU A 10 16.78 22.30 0.26
CA GLU A 10 15.70 23.08 0.90
C GLU A 10 14.29 22.71 0.38
N PRO A 11 14.07 22.49 -0.95
CA PRO A 11 12.78 22.01 -1.44
C PRO A 11 12.39 20.63 -0.90
N GLU A 12 13.35 19.70 -0.79
CA GLU A 12 13.10 18.38 -0.21
C GLU A 12 12.69 18.50 1.26
N LEU A 13 13.41 19.29 2.06
CA LEU A 13 13.07 19.54 3.46
C LEU A 13 11.64 20.05 3.63
N ARG A 14 11.25 21.08 2.86
CA ARG A 14 9.89 21.62 2.91
C ARG A 14 8.84 20.59 2.49
N SER A 15 9.13 19.77 1.49
CA SER A 15 8.23 18.71 1.06
C SER A 15 8.04 17.60 2.10
N ILE A 16 9.08 17.33 2.90
CA ILE A 16 9.00 16.39 4.03
C ILE A 16 8.19 16.99 5.17
N GLU A 17 8.36 18.27 5.48
CA GLU A 17 7.51 18.97 6.47
C GLU A 17 6.03 18.92 6.07
N MET A 18 5.72 19.10 4.77
CA MET A 18 4.38 18.93 4.24
C MET A 18 3.87 17.50 4.45
N LEU A 19 4.66 16.48 4.11
CA LEU A 19 4.31 15.07 4.32
C LEU A 19 4.04 14.76 5.79
N GLN A 20 4.84 15.32 6.70
CA GLN A 20 4.63 15.18 8.14
C GLN A 20 3.32 15.85 8.60
N SER A 21 2.96 17.02 8.05
CA SER A 21 1.68 17.66 8.36
C SER A 21 0.51 16.78 7.92
N VAL A 22 0.55 16.27 6.68
CA VAL A 22 -0.51 15.40 6.13
C VAL A 22 -0.71 14.15 6.99
N ALA A 23 0.39 13.51 7.42
CA ALA A 23 0.32 12.34 8.29
C ALA A 23 -0.22 12.65 9.69
N LYS A 24 0.08 13.83 10.25
CA LYS A 24 -0.45 14.24 11.56
C LYS A 24 -1.93 14.59 11.52
N ASP A 25 -2.38 15.19 10.42
CA ASP A 25 -3.76 15.67 10.26
C ASP A 25 -4.72 14.57 9.77
N THR A 26 -4.18 13.43 9.29
CA THR A 26 -4.97 12.33 8.71
C THR A 26 -4.78 11.04 9.51
N PRO A 27 -5.76 10.58 10.32
CA PRO A 27 -5.60 9.42 11.19
C PRO A 27 -5.36 8.11 10.44
N ALA A 28 -5.81 8.01 9.19
CA ALA A 28 -5.60 6.85 8.33
C ALA A 28 -4.19 6.79 7.70
N VAL A 29 -3.33 7.78 7.95
CA VAL A 29 -1.97 7.87 7.41
C VAL A 29 -0.96 7.83 8.55
N GLU A 30 -0.11 6.82 8.54
CA GLU A 30 0.92 6.57 9.54
C GLU A 30 2.31 6.78 8.92
N MET A 31 3.14 7.61 9.56
CA MET A 31 4.54 7.74 9.20
C MET A 31 5.37 6.69 9.94
N VAL A 32 5.71 5.60 9.25
CA VAL A 32 6.43 4.45 9.84
C VAL A 32 7.92 4.73 9.98
N THR A 33 8.52 5.38 8.99
CA THR A 33 9.96 5.71 9.02
C THR A 33 10.20 7.01 8.28
N LEU A 34 11.00 7.88 8.89
CA LEU A 34 11.48 9.10 8.24
C LEU A 34 12.94 9.32 8.60
N THR A 35 13.80 9.05 7.63
CA THR A 35 15.24 9.28 7.71
C THR A 35 15.70 10.05 6.48
N HIS A 36 16.98 10.42 6.46
CA HIS A 36 17.57 11.11 5.32
C HIS A 36 17.83 10.20 4.11
N GLU A 37 17.61 8.88 4.24
CA GLU A 37 17.85 7.88 3.18
C GLU A 37 16.65 6.97 2.90
N SER A 38 15.71 6.88 3.84
CA SER A 38 14.53 6.03 3.75
C SER A 38 13.31 6.72 4.35
N ILE A 39 12.21 6.68 3.61
CA ILE A 39 10.91 7.21 3.99
C ILE A 39 9.90 6.08 3.80
N LYS A 40 9.14 5.75 4.84
CA LYS A 40 8.09 4.73 4.81
C LYS A 40 6.81 5.31 5.38
N VAL A 41 5.75 5.31 4.56
CA VAL A 41 4.42 5.81 4.92
C VAL A 41 3.42 4.71 4.69
N ARG A 42 2.60 4.44 5.69
CA ARG A 42 1.49 3.48 5.61
C ARG A 42 0.19 4.24 5.60
N LEU A 43 -0.78 3.77 4.83
CA LEU A 43 -2.12 4.33 4.87
C LEU A 43 -3.21 3.31 4.57
N GLN A 44 -4.42 3.62 5.01
CA GLN A 44 -5.65 2.95 4.58
C GLN A 44 -6.40 3.85 3.60
N GLY A 45 -6.80 3.29 2.46
CA GLY A 45 -7.65 3.99 1.49
C GLY A 45 -9.14 3.89 1.83
N GLU A 46 -9.97 4.68 1.15
CA GLU A 46 -11.43 4.64 1.24
C GLU A 46 -12.01 3.25 0.93
N SER A 47 -11.34 2.43 0.12
CA SER A 47 -11.72 1.04 -0.16
C SER A 47 -11.39 0.07 0.98
N HIS A 48 -10.89 0.57 2.11
CA HIS A 48 -10.37 -0.17 3.27
C HIS A 48 -9.13 -1.03 2.98
N ARG A 49 -8.53 -0.90 1.80
CA ARG A 49 -7.26 -1.54 1.45
C ARG A 49 -6.10 -0.81 2.10
N TRP A 50 -5.05 -1.58 2.39
CA TRP A 50 -3.86 -1.08 3.05
C TRP A 50 -2.73 -0.91 2.05
N TYR A 51 -2.01 0.20 2.19
CA TYR A 51 -0.90 0.58 1.32
C TYR A 51 0.32 0.95 2.17
N CYS A 52 1.49 0.66 1.64
CA CYS A 52 2.76 1.11 2.18
C CYS A 52 3.63 1.67 1.06
N ILE A 53 3.91 2.96 1.14
CA ILE A 53 4.80 3.68 0.24
C ILE A 53 6.18 3.68 0.89
N GLU A 54 7.13 3.05 0.22
CA GLU A 54 8.53 3.01 0.61
C GLU A 54 9.35 3.80 -0.39
N SER A 55 10.20 4.68 0.12
CA SER A 55 11.09 5.47 -0.70
C SER A 55 12.50 5.40 -0.15
N ASN A 56 13.40 4.80 -0.91
CA ASN A 56 14.80 4.64 -0.54
C ASN A 56 15.70 5.41 -1.51
N PHE A 57 16.72 6.05 -0.96
CA PHE A 57 17.72 6.71 -1.76
C PHE A 57 18.68 5.72 -2.40
N GLN A 58 18.88 5.84 -3.71
CA GLN A 58 19.75 4.95 -4.47
C GLN A 58 21.16 5.52 -4.74
N GLY A 59 21.50 6.69 -4.19
CA GLY A 59 22.82 7.31 -4.39
C GLY A 59 22.87 8.26 -5.59
N ILE A 60 24.09 8.67 -5.93
CA ILE A 60 24.40 9.39 -7.18
C ILE A 60 25.00 8.34 -8.12
N ASN A 61 24.25 7.92 -9.13
CA ASN A 61 24.75 6.97 -10.11
C ASN A 61 25.73 7.69 -11.05
N GLU A 62 27.03 7.36 -10.99
CA GLU A 62 28.08 8.01 -11.79
C GLU A 62 27.96 7.76 -13.32
N PHE A 63 27.11 6.81 -13.72
CA PHE A 63 26.92 6.40 -15.12
C PHE A 63 25.59 6.83 -15.74
N SER A 64 24.69 7.45 -14.94
CA SER A 64 23.38 7.90 -15.40
C SER A 64 23.37 9.41 -15.62
N ILE A 65 22.69 9.84 -16.69
CA ILE A 65 22.54 11.22 -17.20
C ILE A 65 22.33 12.25 -16.05
N PRO A 66 22.87 13.49 -16.15
CA PRO A 66 23.19 14.35 -15.00
C PRO A 66 21.99 15.13 -14.41
N HIS A 67 20.88 14.47 -14.08
CA HIS A 67 19.74 15.13 -13.45
C HIS A 67 19.09 14.26 -12.36
N HIS A 68 19.43 14.61 -11.11
CA HIS A 68 18.75 14.34 -9.83
C HIS A 68 19.15 13.11 -9.01
N PRO A 69 19.24 13.25 -7.67
CA PRO A 69 19.41 12.13 -6.74
C PRO A 69 18.22 11.16 -6.88
N GLU A 70 18.52 9.89 -7.16
CA GLU A 70 17.52 8.89 -7.53
C GLU A 70 16.86 8.32 -6.27
N TRP A 71 15.75 8.92 -5.87
CA TRP A 71 14.83 8.30 -4.91
C TRP A 71 13.99 7.25 -5.65
N SER A 72 14.16 6.00 -5.28
CA SER A 72 13.22 4.94 -5.66
C SER A 72 11.95 5.06 -4.84
N ILE A 73 10.80 4.79 -5.46
CA ILE A 73 9.52 4.69 -4.77
C ILE A 73 8.94 3.33 -5.12
N ALA A 74 8.55 2.57 -4.11
CA ALA A 74 7.81 1.33 -4.23
C ALA A 74 6.50 1.46 -3.44
N VAL A 75 5.42 0.92 -3.99
CA VAL A 75 4.12 0.87 -3.31
C VAL A 75 3.76 -0.60 -3.11
N LYS A 76 3.74 -1.04 -1.85
CA LYS A 76 3.19 -2.33 -1.45
C LYS A 76 1.74 -2.17 -1.05
N ALA A 77 0.91 -3.15 -1.33
CA ALA A 77 -0.49 -3.13 -0.98
C ALA A 77 -0.98 -4.51 -0.56
N GLY A 78 -2.01 -4.53 0.28
CA GLY A 78 -2.62 -5.74 0.78
C GLY A 78 -4.06 -5.49 1.18
N ARG A 79 -4.82 -6.58 1.38
CA ARG A 79 -6.18 -6.43 1.89
C ARG A 79 -6.19 -6.00 3.34
N TRP A 80 -5.32 -6.59 4.17
CA TRP A 80 -5.21 -6.26 5.57
C TRP A 80 -3.89 -5.56 5.90
N GLN A 81 -3.89 -4.80 6.98
CA GLN A 81 -2.70 -4.11 7.48
C GLN A 81 -1.54 -5.09 7.71
N ASN A 82 -1.83 -6.23 8.32
CA ASN A 82 -0.85 -7.27 8.62
C ASN A 82 -0.23 -7.90 7.37
N ASP A 83 -0.96 -7.93 6.25
CA ASP A 83 -0.41 -8.46 5.00
C ASP A 83 0.73 -7.55 4.52
N VAL A 84 0.55 -6.24 4.64
CA VAL A 84 1.53 -5.21 4.25
C VAL A 84 2.66 -5.05 5.27
N ILE A 85 2.36 -5.15 6.57
CA ILE A 85 3.38 -5.05 7.64
C ILE A 85 4.38 -6.19 7.54
N ASN A 86 3.87 -7.42 7.41
CA ASN A 86 4.69 -8.63 7.45
C ASN A 86 5.14 -9.07 6.06
N GLU A 87 4.74 -8.35 5.01
CA GLU A 87 4.98 -8.72 3.61
C GLU A 87 4.60 -10.19 3.35
N SER A 88 3.38 -10.55 3.76
CA SER A 88 2.86 -11.90 3.60
C SER A 88 2.70 -12.26 2.12
N GLU A 89 2.38 -13.52 1.82
CA GLU A 89 1.99 -13.97 0.47
C GLU A 89 0.83 -13.18 -0.15
N TYR A 90 0.03 -12.47 0.66
CA TYR A 90 -1.08 -11.62 0.16
C TYR A 90 -0.69 -10.14 -0.03
N SER A 91 0.60 -9.82 0.09
CA SER A 91 1.15 -8.50 -0.19
C SER A 91 1.63 -8.44 -1.62
N VAL A 92 1.18 -7.44 -2.36
CA VAL A 92 1.50 -7.24 -3.78
C VAL A 92 2.20 -5.90 -3.97
N ASN A 93 2.96 -5.78 -5.06
CA ASN A 93 3.51 -4.49 -5.47
C ASN A 93 2.54 -3.81 -6.45
N LEU A 94 2.27 -2.53 -6.25
CA LEU A 94 1.54 -1.70 -7.21
C LEU A 94 2.53 -0.84 -7.98
N CYS A 95 2.51 -0.94 -9.30
CA CYS A 95 3.36 -0.12 -10.17
C CYS A 95 2.80 1.31 -10.29
N LEU A 96 2.86 2.07 -9.19
CA LEU A 96 2.35 3.45 -9.12
C LEU A 96 3.49 4.45 -8.99
N HIS A 97 3.54 5.38 -9.93
CA HIS A 97 4.54 6.44 -9.96
C HIS A 97 3.88 7.81 -10.06
N SER A 98 4.44 8.80 -9.36
CA SER A 98 4.07 10.20 -9.59
C SER A 98 4.42 10.59 -11.03
N LYS A 99 3.47 11.23 -11.73
CA LYS A 99 3.66 11.70 -13.11
C LYS A 99 4.82 12.68 -13.24
N ASN A 100 5.14 13.41 -12.18
CA ASN A 100 6.21 14.39 -12.19
C ASN A 100 7.37 13.95 -11.29
N GLN A 101 8.38 13.33 -11.90
CA GLN A 101 9.59 12.87 -11.20
C GLN A 101 10.52 14.01 -10.76
N SER A 102 10.34 15.22 -11.31
CA SER A 102 11.11 16.41 -10.91
C SER A 102 10.64 17.04 -9.59
N LEU A 103 9.50 16.58 -9.06
CA LEU A 103 9.02 17.06 -7.77
C LEU A 103 9.93 16.58 -6.63
N PRO A 104 10.10 17.38 -5.57
CA PRO A 104 10.74 16.93 -4.33
C PRO A 104 10.10 15.64 -3.82
N ILE A 105 10.90 14.79 -3.17
CA ILE A 105 10.44 13.44 -2.78
C ILE A 105 9.21 13.47 -1.86
N GLY A 106 9.12 14.42 -0.94
CA GLY A 106 7.96 14.57 -0.06
C GLY A 106 6.69 14.84 -0.85
N ASP A 107 6.72 15.71 -1.87
CA ASP A 107 5.57 16.05 -2.70
C ASP A 107 5.13 14.85 -3.56
N ARG A 108 6.09 14.05 -4.04
CA ARG A 108 5.82 12.81 -4.76
C ARG A 108 5.09 11.81 -3.87
N ILE A 109 5.55 11.63 -2.63
CA ILE A 109 4.92 10.74 -1.65
C ILE A 109 3.55 11.28 -1.24
N VAL A 110 3.41 12.57 -0.94
CA VAL A 110 2.12 13.21 -0.61
C VAL A 110 1.12 13.01 -1.74
N SER A 111 1.55 13.17 -3.00
CA SER A 111 0.68 12.95 -4.16
C SER A 111 0.16 11.52 -4.21
N LEU A 112 1.01 10.53 -3.91
CA LEU A 112 0.61 9.13 -3.83
C LEU A 112 -0.30 8.87 -2.62
N VAL A 113 0.02 9.41 -1.44
CA VAL A 113 -0.81 9.33 -0.24
C VAL A 113 -2.22 9.84 -0.53
N LEU A 114 -2.35 11.03 -1.12
CA LEU A 114 -3.66 11.61 -1.44
C LEU A 114 -4.43 10.80 -2.49
N ALA A 115 -3.73 10.25 -3.48
CA ALA A 115 -4.35 9.42 -4.51
C ALA A 115 -4.83 8.06 -3.97
N LEU A 116 -4.03 7.42 -3.12
CA LEU A 116 -4.34 6.13 -2.49
C LEU A 116 -5.31 6.27 -1.31
N PHE A 117 -5.33 7.41 -0.64
CA PHE A 117 -6.35 7.70 0.36
C PHE A 117 -7.73 7.74 -0.30
N ASN A 118 -7.85 8.35 -1.49
CA ASN A 118 -9.07 8.34 -2.32
C ASN A 118 -9.02 7.24 -3.39
N ASP A 119 -8.56 6.04 -3.03
CA ASP A 119 -8.30 4.92 -3.94
C ASP A 119 -9.50 4.55 -4.82
N ILE A 120 -10.74 4.58 -4.31
CA ILE A 120 -11.97 4.31 -5.07
C ILE A 120 -12.07 5.28 -6.27
N LYS A 121 -11.88 6.58 -6.02
CA LYS A 121 -11.94 7.60 -7.06
C LYS A 121 -10.75 7.52 -8.01
N THR A 122 -9.58 7.17 -7.48
CA THR A 122 -8.36 6.99 -8.28
C THR A 122 -8.46 5.76 -9.19
N ALA A 123 -9.09 4.68 -8.72
CA ALA A 123 -9.33 3.45 -9.46
C ALA A 123 -10.19 3.65 -10.71
N LEU A 124 -11.11 4.63 -10.71
CA LEU A 124 -11.86 5.04 -11.91
C LEU A 124 -10.94 5.51 -13.05
N LYS A 125 -9.70 5.89 -12.76
CA LYS A 125 -8.71 6.38 -13.73
C LYS A 125 -7.52 5.46 -13.92
N ILE A 126 -7.25 4.60 -12.95
CA ILE A 126 -6.11 3.68 -12.93
C ILE A 126 -6.68 2.25 -12.85
N PRO A 127 -6.89 1.58 -14.00
CA PRO A 127 -7.52 0.25 -14.04
C PRO A 127 -6.81 -0.77 -13.15
N MET A 128 -5.49 -0.73 -13.11
CA MET A 128 -4.67 -1.59 -12.28
C MET A 128 -5.00 -1.47 -10.78
N LEU A 129 -5.26 -0.24 -10.30
CA LEU A 129 -5.68 -0.02 -8.92
C LEU A 129 -7.10 -0.56 -8.68
N ALA A 130 -8.00 -0.43 -9.67
CA ALA A 130 -9.34 -1.01 -9.59
C ALA A 130 -9.30 -2.53 -9.47
N GLN A 131 -8.46 -3.19 -10.29
CA GLN A 131 -8.26 -4.65 -10.22
C GLN A 131 -7.81 -5.07 -8.82
N PHE A 132 -6.81 -4.40 -8.26
CA PHE A 132 -6.35 -4.67 -6.89
C PHE A 132 -7.46 -4.48 -5.83
N ILE A 133 -8.24 -3.40 -5.93
CA ILE A 133 -9.35 -3.12 -4.98
C ILE A 133 -10.42 -4.21 -5.04
N VAL A 134 -10.72 -4.74 -6.23
CA VAL A 134 -11.73 -5.80 -6.41
C VAL A 134 -11.18 -7.17 -6.02
N CYS A 135 -9.88 -7.42 -6.17
CA CYS A 135 -9.25 -8.70 -5.84
C CYS A 135 -9.48 -9.10 -4.38
N LYS A 136 -10.02 -10.31 -4.18
CA LYS A 136 -10.15 -10.91 -2.84
C LYS A 136 -8.78 -11.28 -2.30
N ARG A 137 -8.64 -11.34 -0.97
CA ARG A 137 -7.36 -11.69 -0.34
C ARG A 137 -6.75 -12.99 -0.89
N PRO A 138 -7.50 -14.11 -1.02
CA PRO A 138 -6.91 -15.35 -1.56
C PRO A 138 -6.36 -15.21 -2.98
N MET A 139 -6.93 -14.32 -3.79
CA MET A 139 -6.47 -14.09 -5.17
C MET A 139 -5.13 -13.35 -5.22
N LEU A 140 -4.73 -12.67 -4.14
CA LEU A 140 -3.45 -11.97 -4.06
C LEU A 140 -2.26 -12.91 -3.87
N LYS A 141 -2.50 -14.15 -3.43
CA LYS A 141 -1.47 -15.12 -3.03
C LYS A 141 -0.42 -15.38 -4.13
N ASP A 142 -0.88 -15.47 -5.36
CA ASP A 142 -0.04 -15.82 -6.51
C ASP A 142 0.37 -14.57 -7.32
N ILE A 143 -0.04 -13.37 -6.90
CA ILE A 143 0.23 -12.12 -7.61
C ILE A 143 1.42 -11.41 -6.96
N VAL A 144 2.44 -11.10 -7.76
CA VAL A 144 3.63 -10.36 -7.30
C VAL A 144 3.47 -8.86 -7.56
N ILE A 145 3.00 -8.49 -8.76
CA ILE A 145 2.92 -7.10 -9.18
C ILE A 145 1.65 -6.85 -9.99
N PHE A 146 0.91 -5.81 -9.62
CA PHE A 146 -0.10 -5.19 -10.45
C PHE A 146 0.55 -4.07 -11.28
N GLN A 147 0.57 -4.20 -12.60
CA GLN A 147 1.10 -3.20 -13.53
C GLN A 147 0.01 -2.67 -14.47
N ASP A 148 0.28 -1.54 -15.13
CA ASP A 148 -0.69 -0.91 -16.02
C ASP A 148 -1.08 -1.79 -17.22
N THR A 149 -0.17 -2.65 -17.68
CA THR A 149 -0.38 -3.54 -18.83
C THR A 149 -0.81 -4.94 -18.46
N MET A 150 -0.29 -5.51 -17.36
CA MET A 150 -0.56 -6.88 -16.96
C MET A 150 -0.36 -7.12 -15.46
N ILE A 151 -0.93 -8.20 -14.95
CA ILE A 151 -0.69 -8.73 -13.61
C ILE A 151 0.44 -9.75 -13.72
N VAL A 152 1.50 -9.57 -12.94
CA VAL A 152 2.64 -10.49 -12.86
C VAL A 152 2.41 -11.47 -11.72
N THR A 153 2.38 -12.77 -12.02
CA THR A 153 2.21 -13.84 -11.03
C THR A 153 3.55 -14.48 -10.65
N GLN A 154 3.57 -15.23 -9.55
CA GLN A 154 4.76 -15.93 -9.07
C GLN A 154 5.31 -16.88 -10.14
N ASP A 155 4.43 -17.61 -10.83
CA ASP A 155 4.79 -18.53 -11.92
C ASP A 155 5.52 -17.83 -13.07
N MET A 156 5.18 -16.58 -13.38
CA MET A 156 5.87 -15.80 -14.42
C MET A 156 7.27 -15.35 -14.01
N VAL A 157 7.52 -15.25 -12.70
CA VAL A 157 8.83 -14.86 -12.14
C VAL A 157 9.73 -16.09 -11.97
N GLU A 158 9.15 -17.22 -11.56
CA GLU A 158 9.85 -18.48 -11.28
C GLU A 158 9.98 -19.41 -12.49
N GLY A 159 9.11 -19.25 -13.49
CA GLY A 159 9.11 -20.06 -14.70
C GLY A 159 10.40 -19.88 -15.50
N GLU A 160 11.17 -20.97 -15.64
CA GLU A 160 12.02 -21.14 -16.82
C GLU A 160 11.11 -20.95 -18.04
N TRP A 161 11.43 -19.97 -18.89
CA TRP A 161 10.72 -19.79 -20.15
C TRP A 161 11.02 -21.02 -21.01
N ASP A 162 10.21 -22.07 -20.88
CA ASP A 162 10.08 -23.11 -21.90
C ASP A 162 9.49 -22.40 -23.12
N TYR A 163 10.38 -21.80 -23.91
CA TYR A 163 10.07 -21.39 -25.26
C TYR A 163 9.51 -22.64 -25.95
N PRO A 164 8.24 -22.66 -26.38
CA PRO A 164 7.81 -23.69 -27.30
C PRO A 164 8.66 -23.50 -28.56
N GLU A 165 9.59 -24.41 -28.81
CA GLU A 165 10.20 -24.55 -30.12
C GLU A 165 9.04 -24.76 -31.11
N GLU A 166 8.98 -23.89 -32.12
CA GLU A 166 8.07 -23.94 -33.28
C GLU A 166 6.62 -23.51 -33.01
N TRP A 167 6.40 -22.19 -33.10
CA TRP A 167 5.10 -21.67 -33.53
C TRP A 167 5.07 -21.80 -35.06
N ASP A 168 4.29 -22.74 -35.57
CA ASP A 168 3.97 -22.85 -37.00
C ASP A 168 3.04 -21.67 -37.34
N ASP A 169 3.46 -20.81 -38.27
CA ASP A 169 2.88 -19.50 -38.58
C ASP A 169 1.49 -19.53 -39.27
N GLU A 170 0.73 -20.64 -39.20
CA GLU A 170 -0.49 -20.85 -40.03
C GLU A 170 -1.83 -20.96 -39.28
N GLU A 171 -1.92 -20.67 -37.97
CA GLU A 171 -3.22 -20.71 -37.26
C GLU A 171 -3.37 -19.57 -36.22
N MET A 172 -3.34 -18.32 -36.68
CA MET A 172 -3.78 -17.14 -35.91
C MET A 172 -4.83 -16.37 -36.71
N GLU A 173 -5.95 -17.03 -37.00
CA GLU A 173 -7.22 -16.35 -37.28
C GLU A 173 -8.25 -16.85 -36.25
N ASP A 174 -8.89 -15.89 -35.58
CA ASP A 174 -10.03 -16.02 -34.65
C ASP A 174 -9.74 -16.36 -33.17
N ALA A 175 -9.33 -15.35 -32.41
CA ALA A 175 -9.58 -15.28 -30.96
C ALA A 175 -9.87 -13.84 -30.49
N ASP A 176 -10.74 -13.12 -31.21
CA ASP A 176 -11.45 -11.95 -30.67
C ASP A 176 -12.83 -12.43 -30.15
N GLU A 177 -12.84 -13.19 -29.04
CA GLU A 177 -14.06 -13.31 -28.23
C GLU A 177 -14.12 -12.13 -27.26
N GLU A 178 -14.76 -11.05 -27.70
CA GLU A 178 -15.20 -9.94 -26.87
C GLU A 178 -16.11 -10.49 -25.76
N MET A 179 -15.56 -10.65 -24.55
CA MET A 179 -16.31 -11.10 -23.37
C MET A 179 -17.31 -10.02 -22.94
N HIS A 180 -18.50 -10.05 -23.53
CA HIS A 180 -19.63 -9.24 -23.10
C HIS A 180 -20.19 -9.79 -21.77
N GLU A 181 -19.66 -9.33 -20.64
CA GLU A 181 -20.31 -9.53 -19.34
C GLU A 181 -21.69 -8.86 -19.37
N SER A 182 -22.74 -9.64 -19.07
CA SER A 182 -24.10 -9.12 -19.10
C SER A 182 -24.36 -8.18 -17.91
N ALA A 183 -25.22 -7.18 -18.08
CA ALA A 183 -25.58 -6.25 -17.00
C ALA A 183 -26.13 -6.97 -15.74
N ASP A 184 -26.71 -8.16 -15.91
CA ASP A 184 -27.23 -8.99 -14.83
C ASP A 184 -26.12 -9.68 -14.02
N GLU A 185 -25.03 -10.11 -14.67
CA GLU A 185 -23.86 -10.67 -13.99
C GLU A 185 -23.10 -9.60 -13.21
N MET A 186 -22.96 -8.41 -13.79
CA MET A 186 -22.32 -7.27 -13.13
C MET A 186 -23.13 -6.81 -11.90
N TYR A 187 -24.46 -6.86 -11.97
CA TYR A 187 -25.34 -6.56 -10.83
C TYR A 187 -25.27 -7.62 -9.74
N ALA A 188 -25.19 -8.91 -10.10
CA ALA A 188 -24.99 -10.00 -9.14
C ALA A 188 -23.64 -9.88 -8.41
N LEU A 189 -22.58 -9.51 -9.14
CA LEU A 189 -21.26 -9.27 -8.56
C LEU A 189 -21.28 -8.10 -7.58
N GLN A 190 -22.00 -7.02 -7.91
CA GLN A 190 -22.19 -5.87 -7.03
C GLN A 190 -22.92 -6.25 -5.73
N GLN A 191 -24.00 -7.02 -5.80
CA GLN A 191 -24.74 -7.44 -4.60
C GLN A 191 -23.90 -8.34 -3.69
N ALA A 192 -23.15 -9.28 -4.27
CA ALA A 192 -22.24 -10.12 -3.51
C ALA A 192 -21.14 -9.30 -2.81
N TRP A 193 -20.67 -8.23 -3.46
CA TRP A 193 -19.72 -7.30 -2.87
C TRP A 193 -20.33 -6.49 -1.73
N GLU A 194 -21.54 -5.97 -1.87
CA GLU A 194 -22.26 -5.23 -0.82
C GLU A 194 -22.59 -6.10 0.41
N GLU A 195 -22.86 -7.39 0.21
CA GLU A 195 -23.05 -8.35 1.31
C GLU A 195 -21.72 -8.67 2.02
N GLU A 196 -20.65 -8.93 1.27
CA GLU A 196 -19.32 -9.19 1.85
C GLU A 196 -18.75 -7.95 2.57
N MET A 197 -19.01 -6.73 2.08
CA MET A 197 -18.59 -5.50 2.76
C MET A 197 -19.28 -5.32 4.12
N ARG A 198 -20.56 -5.71 4.24
CA ARG A 198 -21.28 -5.70 5.53
C ARG A 198 -20.70 -6.72 6.51
N ASP A 199 -20.33 -7.90 6.03
CA ASP A 199 -19.69 -8.92 6.87
C ASP A 199 -18.30 -8.46 7.35
N LEU A 200 -17.57 -7.72 6.53
CA LEU A 200 -16.27 -7.13 6.90
C LEU A 200 -16.41 -6.00 7.92
N GLU A 201 -17.39 -5.12 7.78
CA GLU A 201 -17.70 -4.10 8.78
C GLU A 201 -18.02 -4.73 10.14
N LEU A 202 -18.74 -5.85 10.14
CA LEU A 202 -19.09 -6.59 11.34
C LEU A 202 -17.84 -7.22 11.99
N ALA A 203 -16.98 -7.85 11.19
CA ALA A 203 -15.71 -8.42 11.67
C ALA A 203 -14.76 -7.36 12.22
N GLN A 204 -14.78 -6.16 11.65
CA GLN A 204 -13.99 -5.03 12.14
C GLN A 204 -14.52 -4.50 13.47
N GLN A 205 -15.84 -4.34 13.62
CA GLN A 205 -16.45 -4.00 14.91
C GLN A 205 -16.13 -5.03 15.99
N GLU A 206 -16.15 -6.33 15.66
CA GLU A 206 -15.76 -7.38 16.60
C GLU A 206 -14.29 -7.28 17.02
N GLN A 207 -13.39 -6.90 16.11
CA GLN A 207 -11.98 -6.65 16.43
C GLN A 207 -11.81 -5.42 17.31
N GLU A 208 -12.45 -4.29 16.97
CA GLU A 208 -12.39 -3.05 17.76
C GLU A 208 -12.94 -3.28 19.17
N GLU A 209 -14.08 -3.96 19.32
CA GLU A 209 -14.61 -4.34 20.64
C GLU A 209 -13.68 -5.29 21.41
N ALA A 210 -13.01 -6.21 20.73
CA ALA A 210 -12.05 -7.12 21.36
C ALA A 210 -10.81 -6.37 21.86
N GLU A 211 -10.38 -5.35 21.11
CA GLU A 211 -9.25 -4.50 21.45
C GLU A 211 -9.58 -3.56 22.61
N GLU A 212 -10.77 -2.95 22.63
CA GLU A 212 -11.29 -2.17 23.76
C GLU A 212 -11.39 -3.02 25.03
N LYS A 213 -11.98 -4.22 24.95
CA LYS A 213 -12.05 -5.15 26.10
C LYS A 213 -10.67 -5.59 26.59
N LYS A 214 -9.68 -5.66 25.70
CA LYS A 214 -8.30 -5.96 26.06
C LYS A 214 -7.66 -4.78 26.79
N GLN A 215 -7.84 -3.56 26.28
CA GLN A 215 -7.36 -2.33 26.92
C GLN A 215 -8.00 -2.13 28.30
N GLU A 216 -9.31 -2.38 28.45
CA GLU A 216 -9.98 -2.32 29.75
C GLU A 216 -9.39 -3.31 30.77
N LYS A 217 -9.08 -4.53 30.33
CA LYS A 217 -8.44 -5.54 31.19
C LYS A 217 -7.02 -5.14 31.56
N GLU A 218 -6.24 -4.60 30.62
CA GLU A 218 -4.90 -4.08 30.89
C GLU A 218 -4.95 -2.92 31.89
N GLN A 219 -5.91 -2.00 31.74
CA GLN A 219 -6.11 -0.89 32.66
C GLN A 219 -6.53 -1.39 34.05
N GLN A 220 -7.45 -2.35 34.16
CA GLN A 220 -7.82 -2.95 35.44
C GLN A 220 -6.64 -3.64 36.14
N ILE A 221 -5.74 -4.25 35.37
CA ILE A 221 -4.50 -4.84 35.91
C ILE A 221 -3.59 -3.73 36.44
N ILE A 222 -3.39 -2.64 35.69
CA ILE A 222 -2.59 -1.49 36.12
C ILE A 222 -3.17 -0.89 37.42
N ASP A 223 -4.46 -0.58 37.44
CA ASP A 223 -5.15 -0.03 38.62
C ASP A 223 -5.02 -0.96 39.84
N TYR A 224 -5.09 -2.28 39.63
CA TYR A 224 -4.91 -3.27 40.68
C TYR A 224 -3.48 -3.25 41.26
N TRP A 225 -2.46 -3.10 40.41
CA TRP A 225 -1.07 -3.00 40.86
C TRP A 225 -0.80 -1.69 41.60
N GLU A 226 -1.36 -0.56 41.15
CA GLU A 226 -1.23 0.74 41.84
C GLU A 226 -1.83 0.69 43.26
N ILE A 227 -3.02 0.09 43.42
CA ILE A 227 -3.65 -0.09 44.74
C ILE A 227 -2.82 -0.99 45.66
N MET A 228 -2.14 -2.00 45.10
CA MET A 228 -1.27 -2.91 45.85
C MET A 228 0.04 -2.24 46.28
N GLU A 229 0.60 -1.36 45.45
CA GLU A 229 1.82 -0.61 45.74
C GLU A 229 1.58 0.43 46.85
N ASP A 230 0.46 1.15 46.82
CA ASP A 230 0.06 2.07 47.89
C ASP A 230 -0.11 1.36 49.25
N LYS A 231 -0.66 0.14 49.25
CA LYS A 231 -0.81 -0.68 50.49
C LYS A 231 0.52 -1.22 51.03
N LEU A 232 1.56 -1.27 50.20
CA LEU A 232 2.89 -1.71 50.61
C LEU A 232 3.75 -0.55 51.15
N LEU A 233 3.46 0.69 50.73
CA LEU A 233 4.14 1.91 51.17
C LEU A 233 3.58 2.48 52.49
N ASP A 234 2.39 2.03 52.93
CA ASP A 234 1.72 2.46 54.17
C ASP A 234 2.10 1.60 55.41
N LYS A 235 3.26 0.91 55.38
CA LYS A 235 3.86 0.16 56.49
C LYS A 235 5.29 0.60 56.77
#